data_AF-A0AAW2UPP6-F1
#
_entry.id   AF-A0AAW2UPP6-F1
#
_cell.length_a   1.000
_cell.length_b   1.000
_cell.length_c   1.000
_cell.angle_alpha   90.00
_cell.angle_beta   90.00
_cell.angle_gamma   90.00
#
_symmetry.space_group_name_H-M   'P 1'
#
loop_
_entity.id
_entity.type
_entity.pdbx_description
1 polymer ?
#
loop_
_entity_poly.entity_id
_entity_poly.type
_entity_poly.pdbx_seq_one_letter_code
_entity_poly.pdbx_strand_id
1 'polypeptide(L)'
;MQDFKTGYLTLASPRSMFVSQVIGTAMGCVISPCVFWIFYSAFPDIGYPTSAYPAPFATVYYNMAKLGVEGFSALPKNCLKLCYVFFAAAILINMIRDSLGKKRSWFIPLPMAMAIPFYLGSYFAIDMCVGSLILYIWQRVNKAKADADVLFVASGLICGDGMWTLPSSVLALAGVKPPICMKFLSRATNSRVDKFLGS
;
A
#
# COMPACT_ATOMS: atom_id res chain seq x y z
N MET A 1 16.69 5.54 -6.64
CA MET A 1 17.33 5.38 -7.98
C MET A 1 16.37 5.67 -9.12
N GLN A 2 15.08 5.33 -8.99
CA GLN A 2 14.07 5.71 -9.99
C GLN A 2 13.82 7.23 -10.03
N ASP A 3 14.02 7.95 -8.92
CA ASP A 3 13.75 9.38 -8.80
C ASP A 3 14.63 10.23 -9.73
N PHE A 4 15.93 9.92 -9.81
CA PHE A 4 16.85 10.60 -10.74
C PHE A 4 16.53 10.31 -12.21
N LYS A 5 16.03 9.10 -12.51
CA LYS A 5 15.57 8.75 -13.86
C LYS A 5 14.32 9.55 -14.21
N THR A 6 13.37 9.69 -13.28
CA THR A 6 12.22 10.57 -13.44
C THR A 6 12.64 12.02 -13.61
N GLY A 7 13.60 12.51 -12.81
CA GLY A 7 14.17 13.85 -12.92
C GLY A 7 14.81 14.12 -14.29
N TYR A 8 15.52 13.15 -14.83
CA TYR A 8 16.07 13.24 -16.19
C TYR A 8 14.96 13.36 -17.25
N LEU A 9 13.89 12.56 -17.12
CA LEU A 9 12.74 12.60 -18.03
C LEU A 9 11.93 13.89 -17.93
N THR A 10 11.89 14.52 -16.75
CA THR A 10 11.21 15.81 -16.53
C THR A 10 12.12 17.03 -16.73
N LEU A 11 13.36 16.81 -17.20
CA LEU A 11 14.39 17.85 -17.35
C LEU A 11 14.69 18.62 -16.06
N ALA A 12 14.39 18.01 -14.90
CA ALA A 12 14.70 18.58 -13.60
C ALA A 12 16.20 18.50 -13.30
N SER A 13 16.75 19.53 -12.66
CA SER A 13 18.16 19.52 -12.32
C SER A 13 18.48 18.44 -11.26
N PRO A 14 19.45 17.54 -11.50
CA PRO A 14 19.80 16.49 -10.54
C PRO A 14 20.26 17.03 -9.18
N ARG A 15 20.89 18.21 -9.19
CA ARG A 15 21.34 18.91 -7.97
C ARG A 15 20.17 19.36 -7.12
N SER A 16 19.13 19.94 -7.73
CA SER A 16 17.93 20.35 -6.98
C SER A 16 17.20 19.13 -6.40
N MET A 17 17.05 18.05 -7.18
CA MET A 17 16.46 16.79 -6.67
C MET A 17 17.22 16.23 -5.48
N PHE A 18 18.54 16.20 -5.53
CA PHE A 18 19.36 15.71 -4.42
C PHE A 18 19.17 16.58 -3.17
N VAL A 19 19.22 17.91 -3.31
CA VAL A 19 19.00 18.83 -2.19
C VAL A 19 17.61 18.66 -1.59
N SER A 20 16.56 18.56 -2.42
CA SER A 20 15.20 18.29 -1.95
C SER A 20 15.09 16.96 -1.21
N GLN A 21 15.75 15.91 -1.68
CA GLN A 21 15.74 14.60 -1.01
C GLN A 21 16.46 14.64 0.35
N VAL A 22 17.58 15.35 0.43
CA VAL A 22 18.32 15.54 1.70
C VAL A 22 17.46 16.31 2.70
N ILE A 23 16.85 17.43 2.28
CA ILE A 23 15.98 18.24 3.15
C ILE A 23 14.75 17.43 3.58
N GLY A 24 14.10 16.74 2.65
CA GLY A 24 12.93 15.90 2.95
C GLY A 24 13.26 14.76 3.92
N THR A 25 14.42 14.13 3.77
CA THR A 25 14.89 13.08 4.68
C THR A 25 15.20 13.66 6.06
N ALA A 26 15.90 14.80 6.12
CA ALA A 26 16.21 15.47 7.40
C ALA A 26 14.94 15.88 8.15
N MET A 27 13.94 16.44 7.45
CA MET A 27 12.63 16.75 8.02
C MET A 27 11.93 15.47 8.49
N GLY A 28 11.93 14.41 7.70
CA GLY A 28 11.36 13.12 8.08
C GLY A 28 11.98 12.54 9.35
N CYS A 29 13.31 12.62 9.50
CA CYS A 29 14.03 12.16 10.68
C CYS A 29 13.62 12.88 11.96
N VAL A 30 13.09 14.11 11.89
CA VAL A 30 12.62 14.86 13.06
C VAL A 30 11.11 14.69 13.24
N ILE A 31 10.33 14.84 12.18
CA ILE A 31 8.86 14.84 12.23
C ILE A 31 8.35 13.44 12.59
N SER A 32 8.85 12.37 11.96
CA SER A 32 8.38 11.00 12.22
C SER A 32 8.49 10.57 13.68
N PRO A 33 9.65 10.69 14.37
CA PRO A 33 9.73 10.32 15.79
C PRO A 33 8.89 11.24 16.69
N CYS A 34 8.77 12.53 16.37
CA CYS A 34 7.89 13.43 17.13
C CYS A 34 6.42 13.01 17.04
N VAL A 35 5.92 12.71 15.84
CA VAL A 35 4.54 12.22 15.67
C VAL A 35 4.35 10.88 16.36
N PHE A 36 5.29 9.94 16.20
CA PHE A 36 5.24 8.66 16.89
C PHE A 36 5.18 8.83 18.41
N TRP A 37 5.99 9.74 18.98
CA TRP A 37 6.01 10.01 20.41
C TRP A 37 4.67 10.52 20.94
N ILE A 38 4.01 11.40 20.19
CA ILE A 38 2.67 11.92 20.52
C ILE A 38 1.66 10.77 20.57
N PHE A 39 1.64 9.91 19.54
CA PHE A 39 0.75 8.76 19.48
C PHE A 39 1.03 7.74 20.58
N TYR A 40 2.30 7.46 20.86
CA TYR A 40 2.73 6.56 21.91
C TYR A 40 2.33 7.05 23.31
N SER A 41 2.38 8.36 23.53
CA SER A 41 1.95 8.97 24.80
C SER A 41 0.42 9.04 24.94
N ALA A 42 -0.30 9.19 23.83
CA ALA A 42 -1.76 9.33 23.81
C ALA A 42 -2.50 7.98 23.91
N PHE A 43 -1.94 6.91 23.36
CA PHE A 43 -2.58 5.58 23.30
C PHE A 43 -1.73 4.51 23.99
N PRO A 44 -2.09 4.06 25.20
CA PRO A 44 -1.30 3.08 25.96
C PRO A 44 -1.34 1.66 25.37
N ASP A 45 -2.28 1.38 24.46
CA ASP A 45 -2.49 0.08 23.81
C ASP A 45 -1.99 0.04 22.34
N ILE A 46 -1.23 1.03 21.89
CA ILE A 46 -0.71 1.08 20.53
C ILE A 46 0.11 -0.17 20.16
N GLY A 47 -0.16 -0.76 19.00
CA GLY A 47 0.57 -1.92 18.49
C GLY A 47 0.05 -3.29 18.93
N TYR A 48 -0.84 -3.37 19.93
CA TYR A 48 -1.50 -4.64 20.26
C TYR A 48 -2.53 -5.04 19.17
N PRO A 49 -2.71 -6.34 18.89
CA PRO A 49 -3.68 -6.80 17.88
C PRO A 49 -5.13 -6.43 18.18
N THR A 50 -5.44 -6.16 19.46
CA THR A 50 -6.77 -5.83 19.96
C THR A 50 -7.02 -4.33 20.12
N SER A 51 -6.02 -3.48 19.88
CA SER A 51 -6.19 -2.03 20.02
C SER A 51 -6.76 -1.37 18.77
N ALA A 52 -7.17 -0.11 18.92
CA ALA A 52 -7.66 0.70 17.80
C ALA A 52 -6.58 0.96 16.73
N TYR A 53 -5.29 0.87 17.11
CA TYR A 53 -4.14 1.11 16.24
C TYR A 53 -3.19 -0.10 16.26
N PRO A 54 -3.57 -1.21 15.59
CA PRO A 54 -2.68 -2.36 15.45
C PRO A 54 -1.47 -2.01 14.58
N ALA A 55 -0.33 -2.64 14.84
CA ALA A 55 0.90 -2.45 14.06
C ALA A 55 1.18 -3.67 13.14
N PRO A 56 0.39 -3.90 12.07
CA PRO A 56 0.51 -5.10 11.23
C PRO A 56 1.88 -5.19 10.55
N PHE A 57 2.43 -4.05 10.14
CA PHE A 57 3.76 -3.98 9.52
C PHE A 57 4.89 -4.41 10.47
N ALA A 58 4.76 -4.15 11.77
CA ALA A 58 5.76 -4.56 12.75
C ALA A 58 5.91 -6.09 12.78
N THR A 59 4.80 -6.81 12.72
CA THR A 59 4.79 -8.28 12.65
C THR A 59 5.48 -8.77 11.37
N VAL A 60 5.26 -8.11 10.24
CA VAL A 60 5.90 -8.48 8.98
C VAL A 60 7.40 -8.29 9.04
N TYR A 61 7.88 -7.12 9.48
CA TYR A 61 9.31 -6.85 9.63
C TYR A 61 9.98 -7.77 10.64
N TYR A 62 9.30 -8.09 11.74
CA TYR A 62 9.78 -9.07 12.71
C TYR A 62 9.98 -10.44 12.05
N ASN A 63 9.01 -10.92 11.28
CA ASN A 63 9.14 -12.21 10.58
C ASN A 63 10.26 -12.19 9.53
N MET A 64 10.47 -11.07 8.84
CA MET A 64 11.59 -10.91 7.91
C MET A 64 12.95 -10.95 8.64
N ALA A 65 13.05 -10.27 9.79
CA ALA A 65 14.26 -10.29 10.60
C ALA A 65 14.54 -11.70 11.17
N LYS A 66 13.50 -12.39 11.65
CA LYS A 66 13.59 -13.78 12.11
C LYS A 66 14.08 -14.72 11.01
N LEU A 67 13.58 -14.55 9.79
CA LEU A 67 14.05 -15.26 8.59
C LEU A 67 15.54 -15.01 8.30
N GLY A 68 16.01 -13.78 8.52
CA GLY A 68 17.42 -13.42 8.34
C GLY A 68 18.35 -14.04 9.39
N VAL A 69 17.87 -14.24 10.62
CA VAL A 69 18.68 -14.76 11.74
C VAL A 69 18.61 -16.30 11.85
N GLU A 70 17.40 -16.86 11.83
CA GLU A 70 17.15 -18.31 11.99
C GLU A 70 17.23 -19.07 10.65
N GLY A 71 17.36 -18.34 9.54
CA GLY A 71 17.44 -18.89 8.20
C GLY A 71 16.13 -19.55 7.73
N PHE A 72 16.24 -20.35 6.67
CA PHE A 72 15.08 -21.00 6.05
C PHE A 72 14.40 -22.08 6.93
N SER A 73 15.01 -22.42 8.07
CA SER A 73 14.48 -23.36 9.06
C SER A 73 13.27 -22.81 9.83
N ALA A 74 13.11 -21.48 9.89
CA ALA A 74 11.98 -20.82 10.54
C ALA A 74 10.70 -20.80 9.68
N LEU A 75 10.77 -21.20 8.40
CA LEU A 75 9.63 -21.15 7.50
C LEU A 75 8.68 -22.33 7.73
N PRO A 76 7.36 -22.11 7.54
CA PRO A 76 6.38 -23.19 7.54
C PRO A 76 6.75 -24.31 6.55
N LYS A 77 6.39 -25.55 6.89
CA LYS A 77 6.59 -26.71 6.01
C LYS A 77 5.97 -26.43 4.64
N ASN A 78 6.72 -26.70 3.57
CA ASN A 78 6.40 -26.44 2.16
C ASN A 78 6.44 -24.98 1.67
N CYS A 79 6.75 -23.98 2.52
CA CYS A 79 6.81 -22.58 2.09
C CYS A 79 7.85 -22.37 0.96
N LEU A 80 9.05 -22.95 1.10
CA LEU A 80 10.07 -22.90 0.05
C LEU A 80 9.61 -23.52 -1.27
N LYS A 81 8.91 -24.66 -1.23
CA LYS A 81 8.37 -25.29 -2.44
C LYS A 81 7.37 -24.37 -3.14
N LEU A 82 6.48 -23.72 -2.38
CA LEU A 82 5.56 -22.73 -2.92
C LEU A 82 6.30 -21.54 -3.52
N CYS A 83 7.33 -21.01 -2.84
CA CYS A 83 8.16 -19.93 -3.37
C CYS A 83 8.79 -20.29 -4.73
N TYR A 84 9.40 -21.48 -4.85
CA TYR A 84 9.97 -21.93 -6.13
C TYR A 84 8.91 -22.09 -7.21
N VAL A 85 7.74 -22.65 -6.89
CA VAL A 85 6.62 -22.82 -7.83
C VAL A 85 6.12 -21.47 -8.32
N PHE A 86 5.86 -20.52 -7.42
CA PHE A 86 5.40 -19.18 -7.80
C PHE A 86 6.46 -18.37 -8.53
N PHE A 87 7.74 -18.53 -8.18
CA PHE A 87 8.85 -17.90 -8.89
C PHE A 87 8.94 -18.40 -10.33
N ALA A 88 8.89 -19.72 -10.53
CA ALA A 88 8.86 -20.31 -11.87
C ALA A 88 7.62 -19.87 -12.66
N ALA A 89 6.44 -19.87 -12.03
CA ALA A 89 5.21 -19.40 -12.66
C ALA A 89 5.31 -17.91 -13.06
N ALA A 90 5.88 -17.06 -12.20
CA ALA A 90 6.05 -15.64 -12.50
C ALA A 90 7.01 -15.41 -13.67
N ILE A 91 8.11 -16.17 -13.75
CA ILE A 91 9.03 -16.12 -14.90
C ILE A 91 8.28 -16.54 -16.18
N LEU A 92 7.56 -17.65 -16.15
CA LEU A 92 6.81 -18.14 -17.30
C LEU A 92 5.76 -17.11 -17.76
N ILE A 93 4.99 -16.52 -16.84
CA ILE A 93 3.98 -15.52 -17.16
C ILE A 93 4.62 -14.29 -17.81
N ASN A 94 5.71 -13.77 -17.25
CA ASN A 94 6.40 -12.61 -17.83
C ASN A 94 7.03 -12.95 -19.19
N MET A 95 7.63 -14.14 -19.35
CA MET A 95 8.22 -14.58 -20.61
C MET A 95 7.16 -14.75 -21.71
N ILE A 96 5.99 -15.30 -21.36
CA ILE A 96 4.83 -15.38 -22.26
C ILE A 96 4.37 -13.97 -22.63
N ARG A 97 4.28 -13.06 -21.64
CA ARG A 97 3.87 -11.66 -21.87
C ARG A 97 4.80 -10.91 -22.80
N ASP A 98 6.11 -11.06 -22.65
CA ASP A 98 7.11 -10.39 -23.49
C ASP A 98 7.17 -10.99 -24.90
N SER A 99 6.92 -12.29 -25.02
CA SER A 99 6.86 -12.99 -26.32
C SER A 99 5.59 -12.67 -27.11
N LEU A 100 4.46 -12.46 -26.43
CA LEU A 100 3.20 -12.04 -27.04
C LEU A 100 3.18 -10.51 -27.14
N GLY A 101 3.65 -9.97 -28.27
CA GLY A 101 3.76 -8.52 -28.51
C GLY A 101 2.54 -7.67 -28.10
N LYS A 102 2.75 -6.35 -27.95
CA LYS A 102 1.88 -5.35 -27.31
C LYS A 102 0.36 -5.55 -27.46
N LYS A 103 -0.15 -5.99 -28.61
CA LYS A 103 -1.60 -6.20 -28.87
C LYS A 103 -2.22 -7.36 -28.08
N ARG A 104 -1.47 -8.42 -27.72
CA ARG A 104 -1.99 -9.57 -26.94
C ARG A 104 -1.54 -9.57 -25.48
N SER A 105 -0.50 -8.81 -25.15
CA SER A 105 0.03 -8.67 -23.77
C SER A 105 -0.95 -8.08 -22.75
N TRP A 106 -2.03 -7.41 -23.19
CA TRP A 106 -3.02 -6.77 -22.33
C TRP A 106 -3.86 -7.76 -21.51
N PHE A 107 -4.04 -8.99 -22.01
CA PHE A 107 -4.82 -10.02 -21.31
C PHE A 107 -4.02 -10.80 -20.27
N ILE A 108 -2.68 -10.68 -20.28
CA ILE A 108 -1.82 -11.46 -19.39
C ILE A 108 -1.62 -10.68 -18.08
N PRO A 109 -1.97 -11.28 -16.92
CA PRO A 109 -1.83 -10.62 -15.64
C PRO A 109 -0.35 -10.38 -15.31
N LEU A 110 -0.10 -9.27 -14.63
CA LEU A 110 1.21 -8.90 -14.12
C LEU A 110 1.41 -9.53 -12.73
N PRO A 111 2.32 -10.51 -12.55
CA PRO A 111 2.51 -11.16 -11.25
C PRO A 111 2.84 -10.17 -10.13
N MET A 112 3.61 -9.12 -10.44
CA MET A 112 3.93 -8.04 -9.50
C MET A 112 2.69 -7.26 -9.04
N ALA A 113 1.79 -6.91 -9.96
CA ALA A 113 0.56 -6.20 -9.63
C ALA A 113 -0.39 -7.07 -8.79
N MET A 114 -0.38 -8.38 -9.02
CA MET A 114 -1.17 -9.33 -8.22
C MET A 114 -0.62 -9.51 -6.80
N ALA A 115 0.71 -9.48 -6.61
CA ALA A 115 1.32 -9.73 -5.31
C ALA A 115 1.08 -8.60 -4.29
N ILE A 116 0.95 -7.35 -4.75
CA ILE A 116 0.83 -6.17 -3.87
C ILE A 116 -0.40 -6.24 -2.94
N PRO A 117 -1.63 -6.51 -3.43
CA PRO A 117 -2.80 -6.62 -2.55
C PRO A 117 -2.75 -7.82 -1.61
N PHE A 118 -2.09 -8.92 -1.97
CA PHE A 118 -1.88 -10.04 -1.03
C PHE A 118 -0.99 -9.66 0.15
N TYR A 119 -0.07 -8.71 -0.06
CA TYR A 119 0.85 -8.23 0.97
C TYR A 119 0.24 -7.12 1.83
N LEU A 120 -0.45 -6.15 1.23
CA LEU A 120 -0.95 -4.96 1.93
C LEU A 120 -2.41 -5.06 2.37
N GLY A 121 -3.20 -5.93 1.73
CA GLY A 121 -4.62 -6.12 2.03
C GLY A 121 -5.53 -5.87 0.83
N SER A 122 -6.80 -6.27 0.97
CA SER A 122 -7.80 -6.23 -0.09
C SER A 122 -8.19 -4.81 -0.52
N TYR A 123 -8.04 -3.81 0.36
CA TYR A 123 -8.31 -2.40 0.05
C TYR A 123 -7.50 -1.94 -1.17
N PHE A 124 -6.21 -2.29 -1.23
CA PHE A 124 -5.34 -1.99 -2.37
C PHE A 124 -5.84 -2.60 -3.68
N ALA A 125 -6.47 -3.78 -3.66
CA ALA A 125 -7.05 -4.36 -4.87
C ALA A 125 -8.22 -3.54 -5.41
N ILE A 126 -9.04 -2.98 -4.51
CA ILE A 126 -10.18 -2.13 -4.85
C ILE A 126 -9.65 -0.81 -5.46
N ASP A 127 -8.67 -0.18 -4.83
CA ASP A 127 -8.07 1.07 -5.33
C ASP A 127 -7.42 0.89 -6.71
N MET A 128 -6.70 -0.22 -6.91
CA MET A 128 -6.12 -0.54 -8.22
C MET A 128 -7.20 -0.76 -9.29
N CYS A 129 -8.33 -1.38 -8.93
CA CYS A 129 -9.46 -1.58 -9.84
C CYS A 129 -10.10 -0.26 -10.24
N VAL A 130 -10.39 0.61 -9.26
CA VAL A 130 -10.96 1.94 -9.48
C VAL A 130 -10.00 2.81 -10.30
N GLY A 131 -8.72 2.84 -9.95
CA GLY A 131 -7.69 3.57 -10.70
C GLY A 131 -7.56 3.09 -12.15
N SER A 132 -7.61 1.78 -12.37
CA SER A 132 -7.58 1.19 -13.72
C SER A 132 -8.83 1.52 -14.53
N LEU A 133 -10.00 1.58 -13.90
CA LEU A 133 -11.25 1.98 -14.55
C LEU A 133 -11.21 3.45 -14.98
N ILE A 134 -10.74 4.34 -14.11
CA ILE A 134 -10.56 5.77 -14.43
C ILE A 134 -9.61 5.92 -15.61
N LEU A 135 -8.47 5.23 -15.60
CA LEU A 135 -7.51 5.25 -16.70
C LEU A 135 -8.12 4.71 -18.00
N TYR A 136 -8.89 3.63 -17.93
CA TYR A 136 -9.54 3.04 -19.10
C TYR A 136 -10.54 4.01 -19.75
N ILE A 137 -11.37 4.68 -18.94
CA ILE A 137 -12.31 5.70 -19.43
C ILE A 137 -11.55 6.88 -20.04
N TRP A 138 -10.49 7.35 -19.39
CA TRP A 138 -9.68 8.46 -19.89
C TRP A 138 -8.99 8.12 -21.22
N GLN A 139 -8.43 6.92 -21.35
CA GLN A 139 -7.84 6.43 -22.59
C GLN A 139 -8.87 6.27 -23.72
N ARG A 140 -10.16 6.04 -23.41
CA ARG A 140 -11.24 6.01 -24.41
C ARG A 140 -11.57 7.41 -24.93
N VAL A 141 -11.46 8.44 -24.09
CA VAL A 141 -11.76 9.83 -24.47
C VAL A 141 -10.55 10.48 -25.16
N ASN A 142 -9.35 10.35 -24.59
CA ASN A 142 -8.15 10.98 -25.14
C ASN A 142 -6.86 10.23 -24.76
N LYS A 143 -6.39 9.35 -25.65
CA LYS A 143 -5.18 8.52 -25.43
C LYS A 143 -3.91 9.34 -25.21
N ALA A 144 -3.70 10.38 -26.02
CA ALA A 144 -2.45 11.15 -26.00
C ALA A 144 -2.27 11.91 -24.68
N LYS A 145 -3.35 12.48 -24.14
CA LYS A 145 -3.32 13.14 -22.83
C LYS A 145 -3.22 12.15 -21.68
N ALA A 146 -3.96 11.04 -21.74
CA ALA A 146 -3.93 10.02 -20.70
C ALA A 146 -2.51 9.46 -20.48
N ASP A 147 -1.78 9.14 -21.55
CA ASP A 147 -0.43 8.56 -21.41
C ASP A 147 0.60 9.57 -20.86
N ALA A 148 0.41 10.87 -21.08
CA ALA A 148 1.29 11.92 -20.57
C ALA A 148 0.96 12.30 -19.11
N ASP A 149 -0.33 12.39 -18.77
CA ASP A 149 -0.79 12.99 -17.52
C ASP A 149 -1.06 11.97 -16.40
N VAL A 150 -1.21 10.67 -16.73
CA VAL A 150 -1.59 9.64 -15.75
C VAL A 150 -0.59 9.56 -14.59
N LEU A 151 0.71 9.71 -14.86
CA LEU A 151 1.73 9.63 -13.81
C LEU A 151 1.60 10.77 -12.80
N PHE A 152 1.27 11.97 -13.28
CA PHE A 152 1.07 13.14 -12.42
C PHE A 152 -0.20 13.01 -11.57
N VAL A 153 -1.30 12.54 -12.17
CA VAL A 153 -2.57 12.32 -11.46
C VAL A 153 -2.44 11.21 -10.42
N ALA A 154 -1.80 10.08 -10.78
CA ALA A 154 -1.57 8.97 -9.86
C ALA A 154 -0.70 9.39 -8.66
N SER A 155 0.38 10.13 -8.90
CA SER A 155 1.22 10.70 -7.84
C SER A 155 0.44 11.65 -6.94
N GLY A 156 -0.42 12.50 -7.52
CA GLY A 156 -1.29 13.41 -6.78
C GLY A 156 -2.29 12.69 -5.88
N LEU A 157 -2.91 11.61 -6.35
CA LEU A 157 -3.83 10.78 -5.56
C LEU A 157 -3.12 10.08 -4.39
N ILE A 158 -1.94 9.51 -4.62
CA ILE A 158 -1.12 8.88 -3.57
C ILE A 158 -0.69 9.91 -2.53
N CYS A 159 -0.24 11.09 -2.96
CA CYS A 159 0.12 12.19 -2.06
C CYS A 159 -1.11 12.68 -1.26
N GLY A 160 -2.27 12.76 -1.91
CA GLY A 160 -3.54 13.12 -1.29
C GLY A 160 -3.95 12.17 -0.16
N ASP A 161 -3.83 10.87 -0.38
CA ASP A 161 -4.06 9.85 0.65
C ASP A 161 -3.10 10.01 1.84
N GLY A 162 -1.82 10.27 1.55
CA GLY A 162 -0.82 10.62 2.57
C GLY A 162 -1.19 11.87 3.38
N MET A 163 -1.64 12.94 2.70
CA MET A 163 -2.06 14.17 3.37
C MET A 163 -3.30 13.96 4.26
N TRP A 164 -4.24 13.10 3.88
CA TRP A 164 -5.43 12.78 4.67
C TRP A 164 -5.11 12.06 6.00
N THR A 165 -3.95 11.41 6.07
CA THR A 165 -3.47 10.77 7.31
C THR A 165 -3.28 11.77 8.45
N LEU A 166 -2.91 13.03 8.16
CA LEU A 166 -2.70 14.06 9.19
C LEU A 166 -4.02 14.53 9.85
N PRO A 167 -5.05 15.00 9.11
CA PRO A 167 -6.33 15.35 9.72
C PRO A 167 -7.00 14.17 10.44
N SER A 168 -6.96 12.97 9.86
CA SER A 168 -7.53 11.78 10.50
C SER A 168 -6.83 11.44 11.82
N SER A 169 -5.50 11.60 11.87
CA SER A 169 -4.71 11.48 13.10
C SER A 169 -5.09 12.51 14.17
N VAL A 170 -5.35 13.76 13.77
CA VAL A 170 -5.80 14.81 14.69
C VAL A 170 -7.21 14.53 15.21
N LEU A 171 -8.13 14.10 14.34
CA LEU A 171 -9.49 13.71 14.73
C LEU A 171 -9.49 12.51 15.70
N ALA A 172 -8.59 11.56 15.46
CA ALA A 172 -8.33 10.43 16.34
C ALA A 172 -7.86 10.87 17.74
N LEU A 173 -6.89 11.79 17.81
CA LEU A 173 -6.40 12.35 19.07
C LEU A 173 -7.47 13.19 19.79
N ALA A 174 -8.32 13.88 19.04
CA ALA A 174 -9.44 14.66 19.58
C ALA A 174 -10.62 13.79 20.06
N GLY A 175 -10.55 12.45 19.89
CA GLY A 175 -11.60 11.52 20.32
C GLY A 175 -12.92 11.68 19.57
N VAL A 176 -12.89 12.29 18.37
CA VAL A 176 -14.09 12.49 17.55
C VAL A 176 -14.61 11.13 17.11
N LYS A 177 -15.80 10.76 17.59
CA LYS A 177 -16.45 9.52 17.20
C LYS A 177 -16.83 9.61 15.71
N PRO A 178 -16.45 8.63 14.87
CA PRO A 178 -16.81 8.66 13.48
C PRO A 178 -18.34 8.62 13.33
N PRO A 179 -18.93 9.41 12.43
CA PRO A 179 -20.39 9.48 12.24
C PRO A 179 -20.98 8.15 11.75
N ILE A 180 -20.16 7.25 11.20
CA ILE A 180 -20.56 5.92 10.74
C ILE A 180 -19.54 4.91 11.27
N CYS A 181 -19.95 4.10 12.27
CA CYS A 181 -19.19 2.93 12.72
C CYS A 181 -19.63 1.70 11.90
N MET A 182 -18.93 1.40 10.80
CA MET A 182 -19.09 0.11 10.12
C MET A 182 -18.28 -0.97 10.85
N LYS A 183 -18.95 -1.79 11.67
CA LYS A 183 -18.37 -3.02 12.21
C LYS A 183 -18.81 -4.20 11.36
N PHE A 184 -17.87 -4.85 10.68
CA PHE A 184 -18.12 -6.11 9.97
C PHE A 184 -18.09 -7.26 10.96
N LEU A 185 -19.20 -7.45 11.68
CA LEU A 185 -19.40 -8.57 12.58
C LEU A 185 -19.80 -9.82 11.79
N SER A 186 -19.41 -11.00 12.28
CA SER A 186 -19.95 -12.26 11.75
C SER A 186 -21.48 -12.24 11.88
N ARG A 187 -22.19 -12.89 10.95
CA ARG A 187 -23.66 -12.87 10.91
C ARG A 187 -24.30 -13.28 12.25
N ALA A 188 -23.66 -14.21 12.98
CA ALA A 188 -24.11 -14.63 14.31
C ALA A 188 -23.93 -13.54 15.38
N THR A 189 -22.81 -12.82 15.33
CA THR A 189 -22.53 -11.70 16.24
C THR A 189 -23.40 -10.49 15.91
N ASN A 190 -23.66 -10.23 14.62
CA ASN A 190 -24.55 -9.16 14.19
C ASN A 190 -25.99 -9.41 14.67
N SER A 191 -26.50 -10.64 14.57
CA SER A 191 -27.82 -10.99 15.12
C SER A 191 -27.92 -10.81 16.64
N ARG A 192 -26.82 -11.05 17.38
CA ARG A 192 -26.78 -10.78 18.83
C ARG A 192 -26.77 -9.28 19.13
N VAL A 193 -26.03 -8.49 18.35
CA VAL A 193 -25.97 -7.04 18.50
C VAL A 193 -27.30 -6.39 18.12
N ASP A 194 -27.93 -6.80 17.02
CA ASP A 194 -29.25 -6.33 16.61
C ASP A 194 -30.33 -6.63 17.66
N LYS A 195 -30.28 -7.82 18.28
CA LYS A 195 -31.15 -8.16 19.42
C LYS A 195 -30.88 -7.31 20.66
N PHE A 196 -29.64 -6.88 20.88
CA PHE A 196 -29.25 -6.03 22.01
C PHE A 196 -29.60 -4.56 21.78
N LEU A 197 -29.56 -4.08 20.54
CA LEU A 197 -29.88 -2.69 20.18
C LEU A 197 -31.37 -2.46 19.91
N GLY A 198 -32.13 -3.54 19.67
CA GLY A 198 -33.59 -3.51 19.50
C GLY A 198 -34.39 -3.71 20.79
N SER A 199 -33.74 -3.71 21.96
CA SER A 199 -34.34 -3.69 23.31
C SER A 199 -33.97 -2.39 24.02
#